data_AF-A0A1F5EWY9-F1
#
_entry.id   AF-A0A1F5EWY9-F1
#
_cell.length_a   1.000
_cell.length_b   1.000
_cell.length_c   1.000
_cell.angle_alpha   90.00
_cell.angle_beta   90.00
_cell.angle_gamma   90.00
#
_symmetry.space_group_name_H-M   'P 1'
#
loop_
_entity.id
_entity.type
_entity.pdbx_description
1 polymer ?
#
loop_
_entity_poly.entity_id
_entity_poly.type
_entity_poly.pdbx_seq_one_letter_code
_entity_poly.pdbx_strand_id
1 'polypeptide(L)' 'MSLWSAAVVIGFLGWIGCAFGFLRRAVTPEVKFIAPKALFWGGLLLAFWALWIVGLVNA' A
#
# COMPACT_ATOMS: atom_id res chain seq x y z
N MET A 1 -12.35 12.95 15.49
CA MET A 1 -11.34 12.10 14.83
C MET A 1 -9.99 12.77 15.03
N SER A 2 -9.02 12.12 15.69
CA SER A 2 -7.65 12.69 15.76
C SER A 2 -6.98 12.56 14.38
N LEU A 3 -6.02 13.42 14.09
CA LEU A 3 -5.23 13.38 12.84
C LEU A 3 -4.60 11.99 12.64
N TRP A 4 -4.16 11.37 13.74
CA TRP A 4 -3.58 10.04 13.76
C TRP A 4 -4.60 8.94 13.50
N SER A 5 -5.83 9.02 14.04
CA SER A 5 -6.90 8.08 13.66
C SER A 5 -7.25 8.15 12.17
N ALA A 6 -7.23 9.35 11.57
CA ALA A 6 -7.43 9.49 10.13
C ALA A 6 -6.26 8.86 9.33
N ALA A 7 -5.02 9.05 9.78
CA ALA A 7 -3.84 8.43 9.19
C ALA A 7 -3.89 6.90 9.26
N VAL A 8 -4.36 6.31 10.37
CA VAL A 8 -4.56 4.86 10.50
C VAL A 8 -5.51 4.34 9.43
N VAL A 9 -6.67 4.97 9.29
CA VAL A 9 -7.70 4.52 8.33
C VAL A 9 -7.23 4.68 6.88
N ILE A 10 -6.61 5.83 6.56
CA ILE A 10 -6.09 6.10 5.21
C ILE A 10 -4.91 5.16 4.89
N GLY A 11 -4.01 4.94 5.84
CA GLY A 11 -2.89 4.01 5.71
C GLY A 11 -3.36 2.59 5.44
N PHE A 12 -4.32 2.11 6.22
CA PHE A 12 -4.90 0.78 6.06
C PHE A 12 -5.61 0.60 4.70
N LEU A 13 -6.50 1.52 4.35
CA LEU A 13 -7.24 1.46 3.08
C LEU A 13 -6.31 1.60 1.87
N GLY A 14 -5.33 2.51 1.95
CA GLY A 14 -4.32 2.69 0.92
C GLY A 14 -3.43 1.46 0.76
N TRP A 15 -3.04 0.81 1.85
CA TRP A 15 -2.25 -0.43 1.83
C TRP A 15 -3.01 -1.57 1.13
N ILE A 16 -4.29 -1.77 1.48
CA ILE A 16 -5.16 -2.75 0.82
C ILE A 16 -5.32 -2.44 -0.67
N GLY A 17 -5.62 -1.17 -1.02
CA GLY A 17 -5.76 -0.75 -2.42
C GLY A 17 -4.48 -0.98 -3.23
N CYS A 18 -3.32 -0.74 -2.63
CA CYS A 18 -2.02 -1.01 -3.26
C CYS A 18 -1.76 -2.51 -3.41
N ALA A 19 -2.16 -3.35 -2.45
CA ALA A 19 -2.05 -4.79 -2.55
C ALA A 19 -2.87 -5.35 -3.72
N PHE A 20 -4.12 -4.90 -3.88
CA PHE A 20 -4.95 -5.27 -5.03
C PHE A 20 -4.38 -4.74 -6.35
N GLY A 21 -3.90 -3.50 -6.38
CA GLY A 21 -3.28 -2.91 -7.56
C GLY A 21 -1.99 -3.62 -7.96
N PHE A 22 -1.18 -4.01 -6.98
CA PHE A 22 0.02 -4.83 -7.19
C PHE A 22 -0.35 -6.20 -7.76
N LEU A 23 -1.29 -6.92 -7.14
CA LEU A 23 -1.74 -8.22 -7.63
C LEU A 23 -2.29 -8.14 -9.05
N ARG A 24 -3.07 -7.11 -9.40
CA ARG A 24 -3.68 -7.00 -10.73
C ARG A 24 -2.73 -6.48 -11.80
N ARG A 25 -1.80 -5.58 -11.46
CA ARG A 25 -0.95 -4.87 -12.45
C ARG A 25 0.51 -5.34 -12.48
N ALA A 26 1.00 -5.94 -11.41
CA ALA A 26 2.36 -6.47 -11.34
C ALA A 26 2.43 -7.95 -11.73
N VAL A 27 1.34 -8.71 -11.56
CA VAL A 27 1.25 -10.12 -11.95
C VAL A 27 0.56 -10.22 -13.31
N THR A 28 1.31 -10.57 -14.36
CA THR A 28 0.72 -10.96 -15.64
C THR A 28 0.34 -12.45 -15.61
N PRO A 29 -0.57 -12.91 -16.49
CA PRO A 29 -0.96 -14.33 -16.58
C PRO A 29 0.22 -15.28 -16.82
N GLU A 30 1.32 -14.77 -17.38
CA GLU A 30 2.58 -15.50 -17.62
C GLU A 30 3.55 -15.49 -16.43
N VAL A 31 3.15 -14.95 -15.27
CA VAL A 31 4.01 -14.78 -14.07
C VAL A 31 5.25 -13.91 -14.35
N LYS A 32 5.22 -13.09 -15.42
CA LYS A 32 6.28 -12.13 -15.69
C LYS A 32 6.04 -10.87 -14.87
N PHE A 33 6.95 -10.61 -13.93
CA PHE A 33 6.96 -9.36 -13.19
C PHE A 33 7.30 -8.21 -14.14
N ILE A 34 6.37 -7.28 -14.31
CA ILE A 34 6.66 -6.02 -14.99
C ILE A 34 7.43 -5.16 -14.00
N ALA A 35 8.76 -5.26 -14.01
CA ALA A 35 9.67 -4.61 -13.06
C ALA A 35 9.32 -3.16 -12.68
N PRO A 36 9.06 -2.22 -13.62
CA PRO A 36 8.72 -0.85 -13.26
C PRO A 36 7.35 -0.70 -12.57
N LYS A 37 6.36 -1.53 -12.94
CA LYS A 37 5.05 -1.52 -12.28
C LYS A 37 5.11 -2.18 -10.91
N ALA A 38 5.87 -3.27 -10.78
CA ALA A 38 6.10 -3.94 -9.50
C ALA A 38 6.81 -3.01 -8.50
N LEU A 39 7.85 -2.30 -8.93
CA LEU A 39 8.53 -1.30 -8.10
C LEU A 39 7.58 -0.17 -7.67
N PHE A 40 6.78 0.37 -8.59
CA PHE A 40 5.84 1.44 -8.27
C PHE A 40 4.77 0.99 -7.26
N TRP A 41 4.06 -0.11 -7.57
CA TRP A 41 2.98 -0.61 -6.71
C TRP A 41 3.50 -1.17 -5.39
N GLY A 42 4.67 -1.80 -5.39
CA GLY A 42 5.33 -2.30 -4.18
C GLY A 42 5.84 -1.17 -3.29
N GLY A 43 6.42 -0.12 -3.87
CA GLY A 43 6.82 1.08 -3.14
C GLY A 43 5.62 1.81 -2.52
N LEU A 44 4.52 1.95 -3.27
CA LEU A 44 3.27 2.51 -2.75
C LEU A 44 2.71 1.69 -1.58
N LEU A 45 2.73 0.35 -1.71
CA LEU A 45 2.29 -0.57 -0.67
C LEU A 45 3.10 -0.38 0.63
N LEU A 46 4.43 -0.29 0.53
CA LEU A 46 5.30 -0.03 1.67
C LEU A 46 5.06 1.36 2.29
N ALA A 47 4.83 2.38 1.48
CA ALA A 47 4.55 3.74 1.97
C ALA A 47 3.25 3.81 2.78
N PHE A 48 2.17 3.21 2.28
CA PHE A 48 0.90 3.15 3.00
C PHE A 48 0.97 2.26 4.24
N TRP A 49 1.74 1.17 4.19
CA TRP A 49 2.02 0.35 5.36
C TRP A 49 2.75 1.15 6.45
N ALA A 50 3.81 1.88 6.09
CA ALA A 50 4.52 2.73 7.03
C ALA A 50 3.61 3.81 7.64
N LEU A 51 2.77 4.45 6.82
CA LEU A 51 1.80 5.45 7.27
C LEU A 51 0.76 4.85 8.23
N TRP A 52 0.32 3.61 7.98
CA TRP A 52 -0.57 2.88 8.88
C TRP A 52 0.10 2.60 10.24
N ILE A 53 1.34 2.09 10.24
CA ILE A 53 2.09 1.81 11.47
C ILE A 53 2.35 3.08 12.27
N VAL A 54 2.80 4.17 11.62
CA VAL A 54 3.03 5.46 12.29
C VAL A 54 1.73 6.00 12.87
N GLY A 55 0.62 5.87 12.15
CA GLY A 55 -0.70 6.19 12.64
C GLY A 55 -1.03 5.41 13.92
N LEU A 56 -0.81 4.09 13.94
CA LEU A 56 -1.11 3.24 15.09
C LEU A 56 -0.26 3.58 16.32
N VAL A 57 1.00 3.98 16.12
CA VAL A 57 1.91 4.34 17.22
C VAL A 57 1.53 5.67 17.88
N ASN A 58 0.87 6.57 17.15
CA ASN A 58 0.55 7.93 17.60
C ASN A 58 -0.95 8.19 17.84
N ALA A 59 -1.83 7.23 17.52
CA ALA A 59 -3.29 7.32 17.68
C ALA A 59 -3.73 6.93 19.10
#